data_AF-A0A534B314-F1
#
_entry.id   AF-A0A534B314-F1
#
_cell.length_a   1.000
_cell.length_b   1.000
_cell.length_c   1.000
_cell.angle_alpha   90.00
_cell.angle_beta   90.00
_cell.angle_gamma   90.00
#
_symmetry.space_group_name_H-M   'P 1'
#
loop_
_entity.id
_entity.type
_entity.pdbx_description
1 polymer ?
#
loop_
_entity_poly.entity_id
_entity_poly.type
_entity_poly.pdbx_seq_one_letter_code
_entity_poly.pdbx_strand_id
1 'polypeptide(L)'
;MPPVLGWPEPAQVLVDAVFTLAWYVALLKLFGRSERILQTATAVFGFQVVLSPLLIASDWLVLRFGQDALWQVPVVSAGLLLLIWLIAAYSQIVKAALEWSSPASVVMVILQTLTGRMLLVALFPSAKA
;
A
#
# COMPACT_ATOMS: atom_id res chain seq x y z
N MET A 1 5.21 10.90 -25.45
CA MET A 1 4.66 11.66 -24.31
C MET A 1 5.69 11.56 -23.19
N PRO A 2 6.20 12.68 -22.64
CA PRO A 2 7.16 12.58 -21.54
C PRO A 2 6.45 11.96 -20.33
N PRO A 3 7.17 11.22 -19.46
CA PRO A 3 6.60 10.71 -18.23
C PRO A 3 6.13 11.90 -17.38
N VAL A 4 4.88 11.84 -16.93
CA VAL A 4 4.30 12.83 -16.02
C VAL A 4 5.12 12.77 -14.73
N LEU A 5 5.82 13.85 -14.42
CA LEU A 5 6.60 14.02 -13.19
C LEU A 5 5.72 13.61 -11.98
N GLY A 6 6.04 12.46 -11.37
CA GLY A 6 5.31 11.93 -10.20
C GLY A 6 4.44 10.68 -10.43
N TRP A 7 4.37 10.12 -11.65
CA TRP A 7 3.74 8.79 -11.84
C TRP A 7 4.70 7.66 -11.46
N PRO A 8 4.25 6.64 -10.69
CA PRO A 8 5.08 5.49 -10.38
C PRO A 8 5.43 4.77 -11.69
N GLU A 9 6.70 4.41 -11.85
CA GLU A 9 7.11 3.68 -13.05
C GLU A 9 6.35 2.34 -13.11
N PRO A 10 5.97 1.86 -14.31
CA PRO A 10 5.28 0.58 -14.44
C PRO A 10 6.07 -0.58 -13.81
N ALA A 11 7.40 -0.47 -13.77
CA ALA A 11 8.27 -1.39 -13.04
C ALA A 11 8.06 -1.34 -11.52
N GLN A 12 7.89 -0.16 -10.92
CA GLN A 12 7.61 0.00 -9.49
C GLN A 12 6.26 -0.60 -9.11
N VAL A 13 5.22 -0.34 -9.93
CA VAL A 13 3.88 -0.91 -9.74
C VAL A 13 3.91 -2.43 -9.83
N LEU A 14 4.64 -2.98 -10.81
CA LEU A 14 4.79 -4.42 -10.97
C LEU A 14 5.50 -5.06 -9.77
N VAL A 15 6.59 -4.44 -9.30
CA VAL A 15 7.35 -4.92 -8.13
C VAL A 15 6.48 -4.91 -6.87
N ASP A 16 5.73 -3.82 -6.64
CA ASP A 16 4.84 -3.70 -5.48
C ASP A 16 3.71 -4.75 -5.52
N ALA A 17 3.11 -4.97 -6.69
CA ALA A 17 2.08 -5.98 -6.90
C ALA A 17 2.62 -7.40 -6.66
N VAL A 18 3.77 -7.74 -7.24
CA VAL A 18 4.40 -9.06 -7.08
C VAL A 18 4.81 -9.29 -5.62
N PHE A 19 5.39 -8.29 -4.96
CA PHE A 19 5.74 -8.36 -3.55
C PHE A 19 4.51 -8.60 -2.68
N THR A 20 3.44 -7.81 -2.90
CA THR A 20 2.17 -7.95 -2.17
C THR A 20 1.58 -9.35 -2.35
N LEU A 21 1.54 -9.86 -3.58
CA LEU A 21 1.06 -11.22 -3.84
C LEU A 21 1.93 -12.26 -3.14
N ALA A 22 3.26 -12.17 -3.29
CA ALA A 22 4.20 -13.11 -2.68
C ALA A 22 4.08 -13.11 -1.15
N TRP A 23 3.91 -11.94 -0.54
CA TRP A 23 3.72 -11.78 0.90
C TRP A 23 2.48 -12.51 1.40
N TYR A 24 1.33 -12.28 0.77
CA TYR A 24 0.08 -12.95 1.16
C TYR A 24 0.10 -14.46 0.88
N VAL A 25 0.70 -14.89 -0.23
CA VAL A 25 0.91 -16.31 -0.53
C VAL A 25 1.80 -16.96 0.53
N ALA A 26 2.91 -16.33 0.92
CA ALA A 26 3.81 -16.84 1.93
C ALA A 26 3.12 -16.95 3.30
N LEU A 27 2.40 -15.90 3.70
CA LEU A 27 1.58 -15.89 4.92
C LEU A 27 0.58 -17.06 4.93
N LEU A 28 -0.25 -17.18 3.91
CA LEU A 28 -1.30 -18.20 3.87
C LEU A 28 -0.73 -19.62 3.78
N LYS A 29 0.38 -19.82 3.07
CA LYS A 29 1.09 -21.11 3.06
C LYS A 29 1.66 -21.47 4.43
N LEU A 30 2.30 -20.51 5.10
CA LEU A 30 2.92 -20.72 6.41
C LEU A 30 1.87 -21.07 7.49
N PHE A 31 0.65 -20.55 7.34
CA PHE A 31 -0.48 -20.85 8.24
C PHE A 31 -1.43 -21.95 7.71
N GLY A 32 -1.04 -22.70 6.66
CA GLY A 32 -1.81 -23.84 6.16
C GLY A 32 -3.15 -23.49 5.51
N ARG A 33 -3.38 -22.22 5.14
CA ARG A 33 -4.65 -21.69 4.61
C ARG A 33 -4.58 -21.41 3.11
N SER A 34 -3.94 -22.31 2.35
CA SER A 34 -3.68 -22.10 0.92
C SER A 34 -4.94 -21.99 0.06
N GLU A 35 -6.05 -22.58 0.50
CA GLU A 35 -7.35 -22.52 -0.19
C GLU A 35 -7.90 -21.09 -0.32
N ARG A 36 -7.53 -20.21 0.63
CA ARG A 36 -8.00 -18.82 0.66
C ARG A 36 -7.11 -17.86 -0.13
N ILE A 37 -6.01 -18.33 -0.73
CA ILE A 37 -5.05 -17.48 -1.46
C ILE A 37 -5.75 -16.70 -2.57
N LEU A 38 -6.57 -17.35 -3.40
CA LEU A 38 -7.22 -16.70 -4.52
C LEU A 38 -8.24 -15.65 -4.05
N GLN A 39 -9.00 -15.97 -3.00
CA GLN A 39 -9.99 -15.05 -2.42
C GLN A 39 -9.31 -13.83 -1.79
N THR A 40 -8.24 -14.04 -1.00
CA THR A 40 -7.48 -12.96 -0.35
C THR A 40 -6.77 -12.10 -1.39
N ALA A 41 -6.12 -12.70 -2.38
CA ALA A 41 -5.47 -11.95 -3.46
C ALA A 41 -6.49 -11.09 -4.22
N THR A 42 -7.64 -11.65 -4.57
CA THR A 42 -8.71 -10.91 -5.27
C THR A 42 -9.24 -9.75 -4.41
N ALA A 43 -9.44 -9.96 -3.10
CA ALA A 43 -9.87 -8.91 -2.19
C ALA A 43 -8.83 -7.78 -2.09
N VAL A 44 -7.55 -8.12 -1.96
CA VAL A 44 -6.44 -7.15 -1.86
C VAL A 44 -6.29 -6.36 -3.16
N PHE A 45 -6.17 -7.03 -4.30
CA PHE A 45 -5.98 -6.35 -5.59
C PHE A 45 -7.25 -5.61 -6.03
N GLY A 46 -8.43 -6.17 -5.80
CA GLY A 46 -9.70 -5.48 -6.06
C GLY A 46 -9.82 -4.20 -5.25
N PHE A 47 -9.47 -4.24 -3.96
CA PHE A 47 -9.43 -3.06 -3.10
C PHE A 47 -8.40 -2.03 -3.59
N GLN A 48 -7.20 -2.48 -3.97
CA GLN A 48 -6.15 -1.61 -4.51
C GLN A 48 -6.58 -0.92 -5.82
N VAL A 49 -7.25 -1.63 -6.72
CA VAL A 49 -7.78 -1.07 -7.98
C VAL A 49 -8.83 -0.01 -7.70
N VAL A 50 -9.78 -0.28 -6.79
CA VAL A 50 -10.83 0.68 -6.41
C VAL A 50 -10.24 1.94 -5.77
N LEU A 51 -9.17 1.79 -4.99
CA LEU A 51 -8.52 2.90 -4.30
C LEU A 51 -7.46 3.63 -5.10
N SER A 52 -6.98 3.05 -6.20
CA SER A 52 -5.92 3.64 -7.02
C SER A 52 -6.21 5.11 -7.40
N PRO A 53 -7.42 5.48 -7.87
CA PRO A 53 -7.71 6.89 -8.20
C PRO A 53 -7.59 7.82 -6.98
N LEU A 54 -8.02 7.35 -5.80
CA LEU A 54 -7.96 8.13 -4.57
C LEU A 54 -6.51 8.31 -4.11
N LEU A 55 -5.69 7.26 -4.18
CA LEU A 55 -4.28 7.31 -3.83
C LEU A 55 -3.50 8.24 -4.78
N ILE A 56 -3.77 8.14 -6.08
CA ILE A 56 -3.17 9.04 -7.09
C ILE A 56 -3.56 10.49 -6.82
N ALA A 57 -4.84 10.75 -6.51
CA ALA A 57 -5.30 12.10 -6.16
C ALA A 57 -4.63 12.63 -4.88
N SER A 58 -4.44 11.77 -3.88
CA SER A 58 -3.75 12.11 -2.64
C SER A 58 -2.28 12.48 -2.90
N ASP A 59 -1.55 11.66 -3.66
CA ASP A 59 -0.16 11.94 -4.00
C ASP A 59 -0.03 13.22 -4.83
N TRP A 60 -0.94 13.44 -5.77
CA TRP A 60 -0.99 14.68 -6.55
C TRP A 60 -1.20 15.89 -5.65
N LEU A 61 -2.09 15.80 -4.65
CA LEU A 61 -2.35 16.88 -3.69
C LEU A 61 -1.09 17.21 -2.87
N VAL A 62 -0.36 16.18 -2.41
CA VAL A 62 0.90 16.32 -1.68
C VAL A 62 1.97 16.97 -2.55
N LEU A 63 2.13 16.53 -3.79
CA LEU A 63 3.07 17.14 -4.74
C LEU A 63 2.71 18.59 -5.06
N ARG A 64 1.41 18.91 -5.18
CA ARG A 64 0.93 20.23 -5.57
C ARG A 64 1.03 21.26 -4.45
N PHE A 65 0.70 20.87 -3.22
CA PHE A 65 0.53 21.77 -2.08
C PHE A 65 1.53 21.53 -0.94
N GLY A 66 2.40 20.52 -1.03
CA GLY A 66 3.34 20.16 0.02
C GLY A 66 4.41 21.22 0.32
N GLN A 67 4.63 22.18 -0.59
CA GLN A 67 5.53 23.31 -0.40
C GLN A 67 4.82 24.59 0.08
N ASP A 68 3.49 24.62 0.09
CA ASP A 68 2.72 25.77 0.56
C ASP A 68 2.51 25.67 2.08
N ALA A 69 3.12 26.57 2.85
CA ALA A 69 3.09 26.54 4.32
C ALA A 69 1.66 26.56 4.91
N LEU A 70 0.71 27.22 4.23
CA LEU A 70 -0.70 27.26 4.64
C LEU A 70 -1.44 25.94 4.39
N TRP A 71 -1.08 25.22 3.32
CA TRP A 71 -1.75 23.98 2.91
C TRP A 71 -1.04 22.71 3.37
N GLN A 72 0.21 22.81 3.82
CA GLN A 72 1.00 21.69 4.27
C GLN A 72 0.32 20.92 5.42
N VAL A 73 -0.14 21.62 6.46
CA VAL A 73 -0.80 20.99 7.62
C VAL A 73 -2.05 20.21 7.22
N PRO A 74 -3.06 20.81 6.56
CA PRO A 74 -4.28 20.08 6.18
C PRO A 74 -4.00 18.92 5.20
N VAL A 75 -3.06 19.09 4.26
CA VAL A 75 -2.70 18.03 3.30
C VAL A 75 -2.02 16.84 3.99
N VAL A 76 -1.07 17.11 4.89
CA VAL A 76 -0.39 16.05 5.67
C VAL A 76 -1.38 15.35 6.60
N SER A 77 -2.26 16.08 7.29
CA SER A 77 -3.29 15.48 8.13
C SER A 77 -4.25 14.60 7.36
N ALA A 78 -4.70 15.03 6.17
CA ALA A 78 -5.56 14.23 5.30
C ALA A 78 -4.85 12.95 4.81
N GLY A 79 -3.58 13.05 4.41
CA GLY A 79 -2.78 11.89 4.02
C GLY A 79 -2.57 10.91 5.17
N LEU A 80 -2.35 11.40 6.40
CA LEU A 80 -2.22 10.55 7.58
C LEU A 80 -3.53 9.84 7.93
N LEU A 81 -4.67 10.54 7.87
CA LEU A 81 -6.00 9.96 8.05
C LEU A 81 -6.28 8.86 7.02
N LEU A 82 -5.96 9.13 5.75
CA LEU A 82 -6.10 8.15 4.68
C LEU A 82 -5.23 6.91 4.94
N LEU A 83 -3.98 7.10 5.39
CA LEU A 83 -3.07 6.01 5.72
C LEU A 83 -3.58 5.17 6.89
N ILE A 84 -4.08 5.79 7.96
CA ILE A 84 -4.69 5.09 9.11
C ILE A 84 -5.89 4.27 8.64
N TRP A 85 -6.76 4.87 7.82
CA TRP A 85 -7.93 4.19 7.27
C TRP A 85 -7.53 3.01 6.37
N LEU A 86 -6.49 3.18 5.55
CA LEU A 86 -5.95 2.14 4.67
C LEU A 86 -5.44 0.94 5.49
N ILE A 87 -4.67 1.20 6.56
CA ILE A 87 -4.18 0.15 7.47
C ILE A 87 -5.37 -0.58 8.11
N ALA A 88 -6.37 0.16 8.58
CA ALA A 88 -7.58 -0.43 9.14
C ALA A 88 -8.28 -1.35 8.13
N ALA A 89 -8.48 -0.89 6.89
CA ALA A 89 -9.13 -1.68 5.85
C ALA A 89 -8.34 -2.94 5.48
N TYR A 90 -7.04 -2.82 5.23
CA TYR A 90 -6.18 -3.99 4.95
C TYR A 90 -6.13 -4.96 6.13
N SER A 91 -6.16 -4.47 7.37
CA SER A 91 -6.18 -5.33 8.55
C SER A 91 -7.46 -6.16 8.63
N GLN A 92 -8.60 -5.66 8.15
CA GLN A 92 -9.83 -6.45 8.07
C GLN A 92 -9.73 -7.56 7.02
N ILE A 93 -9.07 -7.30 5.89
CA ILE A 93 -8.82 -8.31 4.86
C ILE A 93 -7.92 -9.42 5.43
N VAL A 94 -6.83 -9.05 6.10
CA VAL A 94 -5.91 -9.99 6.77
C VAL A 94 -6.61 -10.79 7.86
N LYS A 95 -7.41 -10.11 8.69
CA LYS A 95 -8.20 -10.72 9.75
C LYS A 95 -9.17 -11.76 9.20
N ALA A 96 -9.89 -11.42 8.13
CA ALA A 96 -10.81 -12.34 7.48
C ALA A 96 -10.08 -13.52 6.82
N ALA A 97 -8.89 -13.28 6.24
CA ALA A 97 -8.09 -14.30 5.59
C ALA A 97 -7.49 -15.32 6.58
N LEU A 98 -6.91 -14.84 7.69
CA LEU A 98 -6.18 -15.63 8.67
C LEU A 98 -7.01 -16.02 9.92
N GLU A 99 -8.24 -15.51 10.07
CA GLU A 99 -9.08 -15.67 11.27
C GLU A 99 -8.38 -15.23 12.57
N TRP A 100 -7.51 -14.23 12.46
CA TRP A 100 -6.67 -13.76 13.56
C TRP A 100 -7.33 -12.69 14.43
N SER A 101 -6.72 -12.43 15.57
CA SER A 101 -7.08 -11.27 16.40
C SER A 101 -6.75 -9.96 15.66
N SER A 102 -7.58 -8.94 15.87
CA SER A 102 -7.42 -7.61 15.25
C SER A 102 -6.01 -7.00 15.43
N PRO A 103 -5.35 -7.10 16.60
CA PRO A 103 -4.02 -6.53 16.79
C PRO A 103 -2.95 -7.19 15.90
N ALA A 104 -2.97 -8.52 15.78
CA ALA A 104 -2.00 -9.26 14.96
C ALA A 104 -2.11 -8.89 13.47
N SER A 105 -3.34 -8.67 13.00
CA SER A 105 -3.60 -8.26 11.61
C SER A 105 -3.08 -6.85 11.32
N VAL A 106 -3.24 -5.91 12.26
CA VAL A 106 -2.71 -4.54 12.13
C VAL A 106 -1.18 -4.55 12.10
N VAL A 107 -0.54 -5.27 13.03
CA VAL A 107 0.94 -5.38 13.06
C VAL A 107 1.47 -5.96 11.76
N MET A 108 0.80 -6.97 11.19
CA MET A 108 1.23 -7.57 9.92
C MET A 108 1.13 -6.59 8.75
N VAL A 109 0.06 -5.78 8.69
CA VAL A 109 -0.11 -4.75 7.65
C VAL A 109 0.95 -3.65 7.79
N ILE A 110 1.26 -3.24 9.02
CA ILE A 110 2.34 -2.28 9.27
C ILE A 110 3.68 -2.84 8.80
N LEU A 111 3.99 -4.09 9.14
CA LEU A 111 5.22 -4.75 8.72
C LEU A 111 5.32 -4.88 7.19
N GLN A 112 4.22 -5.27 6.54
CA GLN A 112 4.14 -5.33 5.08
C GLN A 112 4.39 -3.96 4.44
N THR A 113 3.74 -2.91 4.96
CA THR A 113 3.85 -1.55 4.45
C THR A 113 5.29 -1.06 4.56
N LEU A 114 5.92 -1.29 5.71
CA LEU A 114 7.30 -0.86 5.96
C LEU A 114 8.30 -1.62 5.08
N THR A 115 8.11 -2.94 4.96
CA THR A 115 8.95 -3.81 4.12
C THR A 115 8.83 -3.45 2.64
N GLY A 116 7.59 -3.26 2.14
CA GLY A 116 7.36 -2.85 0.76
C GLY A 116 7.99 -1.50 0.44
N ARG A 117 7.87 -0.53 1.36
CA ARG A 117 8.51 0.79 1.21
C ARG A 117 10.03 0.69 1.18
N MET A 118 10.63 -0.13 2.07
CA MET A 118 12.07 -0.36 2.08
C MET A 118 12.54 -1.06 0.81
N LEU A 119 11.79 -2.04 0.31
CA LEU A 119 12.08 -2.74 -0.94
C LEU A 119 12.09 -1.77 -2.13
N LEU A 120 11.08 -0.91 -2.24
CA LEU A 120 11.00 0.08 -3.31
C LEU A 120 12.14 1.10 -3.23
N VAL A 121 12.49 1.58 -2.04
CA VAL A 121 13.64 2.50 -1.87
C VAL A 121 14.97 1.81 -2.21
N ALA A 122 15.12 0.53 -1.88
CA ALA A 122 16.33 -0.23 -2.19
C ALA A 122 16.49 -0.53 -3.69
N LEU A 123 15.39 -0.87 -4.37
CA LEU A 123 15.39 -1.22 -5.80
C LEU A 123 15.32 -0.01 -6.73
N PHE A 124 14.62 1.05 -6.29
CA PHE A 124 14.45 2.30 -7.02
C PHE A 124 14.89 3.46 -6.12
N PRO A 125 16.20 3.58 -5.85
CA PRO A 125 16.70 4.72 -5.08
C PRO A 125 16.33 5.99 -5.83
N SER A 126 15.58 6.90 -5.18
CA SER A 126 15.32 8.24 -5.73
C SER A 126 16.68 8.87 -6.08
N ALA A 127 16.97 8.97 -7.38
CA ALA A 127 18.09 9.75 -7.86
C ALA A 127 17.87 11.17 -7.33
N LYS A 128 18.68 11.56 -6.34
CA LYS A 128 18.73 12.93 -5.84
C LYS A 128 19.02 13.83 -7.04
N ALA A 129 18.10 14.74 -7.33
CA ALA A 129 18.40 16.01 -7.99
C ALA A 129 18.26 17.10 -6.92
#